data_AF-A0A2E4PHV9-F1
#
_entry.id   AF-A0A2E4PHV9-F1
#
_cell.length_a   1.000
_cell.length_b   1.000
_cell.length_c   1.000
_cell.angle_alpha   90.00
_cell.angle_beta   90.00
_cell.angle_gamma   90.00
#
_symmetry.space_group_name_H-M   'P 1'
#
loop_
_entity.id
_entity.type
_entity.pdbx_description
1 polymer ?
#
loop_
_entity_poly.entity_id
_entity_poly.type
_entity_poly.pdbx_seq_one_letter_code
_entity_poly.pdbx_strand_id
1 'polypeptide(L)'
;MSKYTEDDLKVELQNKEYEYGFYTDIESETFPIGLNEEIVRAISKKKNEPEWMTNWRLEAFRAWEEMIEPEWANVHYAKPDFQAISYYSAPKKKDKYESLDEVDPELLETFKKLGISIDEQKKLAGVAVDIVMDSVSVATTFKKTLAEKGIIFCSISEAIQEHPELVKKHIGTVVPQKDNFYAALNSAVFSDGSFCYIPKGVRCPMELSTYFRINQGGTGQFERTLVIADEGSYVSYLEGCTAPSRDENQLHAAVVELIALDDAEIKYSTVQNWFPGNKEGKGGVYNFVTKRGLCEKNAKISWTQVETGSAVTWKYPSCILKGDNSIGEFYSIAVTNNFQQADTGTKMIHLGKNTKSTIISKGISAGKSQNSYRGLVQISSRAANARNFSQCDSLLMGNECGAHTFPYIESKNTTAKIEHEATTSKIGEDQVFYCNQRGIPTEKAIALIVNGFSKEVLNKLPMEFAVEAQKLLEISLEGSVG
;
A
#
# COMPACT_ATOMS: atom_id res chain seq x y z
N MET A 1 -3.90 40.43 -25.92
CA MET A 1 -3.90 39.20 -25.12
C MET A 1 -2.48 38.66 -25.17
N SER A 2 -1.75 38.72 -24.05
CA SER A 2 -0.38 38.22 -23.96
C SER A 2 -0.38 36.73 -24.29
N LYS A 3 0.50 36.27 -25.19
CA LYS A 3 0.69 34.85 -25.46
C LYS A 3 1.33 34.26 -24.21
N TYR A 4 0.58 33.43 -23.51
CA TYR A 4 1.08 32.57 -22.46
C TYR A 4 2.22 31.72 -23.04
N THR A 5 3.44 31.85 -22.50
CA THR A 5 4.67 31.26 -23.04
C THR A 5 5.11 30.01 -22.27
N GLU A 6 6.05 29.22 -22.82
CA GLU A 6 6.67 28.08 -22.11
C GLU A 6 7.38 28.52 -20.82
N ASP A 7 7.88 29.76 -20.76
CA ASP A 7 8.48 30.32 -19.55
C ASP A 7 7.41 30.67 -18.50
N ASP A 8 6.23 31.13 -18.91
CA ASP A 8 5.09 31.33 -18.00
C ASP A 8 4.60 30.00 -17.42
N LEU A 9 4.54 28.95 -18.26
CA LEU A 9 4.19 27.59 -17.83
C LEU A 9 5.26 27.01 -16.89
N LYS A 10 6.56 27.20 -17.17
CA LYS A 10 7.65 26.81 -16.27
C LYS A 10 7.58 27.51 -14.92
N VAL A 11 7.20 28.79 -14.88
CA VAL A 11 7.05 29.54 -13.62
C VAL A 11 5.81 29.08 -12.85
N GLU A 12 4.68 28.81 -13.52
CA GLU A 12 3.51 28.21 -12.86
C GLU A 12 3.78 26.79 -12.34
N LEU A 13 4.49 25.95 -13.11
CA LEU A 13 4.92 24.61 -12.70
C LEU A 13 6.03 24.65 -11.63
N GLN A 14 6.86 25.70 -11.59
CA GLN A 14 7.80 25.95 -10.50
C GLN A 14 7.09 26.24 -9.18
N ASN A 15 5.88 26.79 -9.23
CA ASN A 15 5.10 27.19 -8.06
C ASN A 15 3.93 26.26 -7.73
N LYS A 16 3.70 25.18 -8.50
CA LYS A 16 2.64 24.21 -8.22
C LYS A 16 3.02 23.35 -7.01
N GLU A 17 2.47 23.70 -5.85
CA GLU A 17 2.61 22.96 -4.60
C GLU A 17 1.79 21.66 -4.62
N TYR A 18 2.20 20.66 -3.85
CA TYR A 18 1.49 19.38 -3.75
C TYR A 18 0.03 19.60 -3.30
N GLU A 19 -0.92 19.32 -4.20
CA GLU A 19 -2.34 19.70 -4.07
C GLU A 19 -3.02 19.10 -2.83
N TYR A 20 -2.54 17.94 -2.36
CA TYR A 20 -3.07 17.26 -1.17
C TYR A 20 -2.29 17.60 0.12
N GLY A 21 -1.47 18.65 0.10
CA GLY A 21 -0.54 18.99 1.17
C GLY A 21 -1.15 19.57 2.45
N PHE A 22 -2.46 19.80 2.47
CA PHE A 22 -3.16 20.48 3.56
C PHE A 22 -3.30 19.61 4.82
N TYR A 23 -3.15 20.21 6.00
CA TYR A 23 -3.42 19.58 7.29
C TYR A 23 -4.73 20.09 7.89
N THR A 24 -5.38 19.28 8.72
CA THR A 24 -6.58 19.68 9.48
C THR A 24 -6.20 19.81 10.96
N ASP A 25 -6.49 20.95 11.57
CA ASP A 25 -6.12 21.24 12.96
C ASP A 25 -7.13 20.59 13.93
N ILE A 26 -6.91 19.32 14.26
CA ILE A 26 -7.77 18.54 15.15
C ILE A 26 -7.04 18.31 16.47
N GLU A 27 -7.64 18.73 17.59
CA GLU A 27 -7.08 18.49 18.92
C GLU A 27 -6.91 16.99 19.15
N SER A 28 -5.69 16.54 19.45
CA SER A 28 -5.35 15.11 19.55
C SER A 28 -4.71 14.76 20.90
N GLU A 29 -4.98 13.54 21.39
CA GLU A 29 -4.31 12.92 22.52
C GLU A 29 -3.12 12.12 21.99
N THR A 30 -1.92 12.65 22.23
CA THR A 30 -0.65 12.09 21.75
C THR A 30 0.17 11.58 22.93
N PHE A 31 0.75 10.40 22.78
CA PHE A 31 1.64 9.85 23.80
C PHE A 31 3.01 10.54 23.79
N PRO A 32 3.77 10.49 24.90
CA PRO A 32 5.15 10.99 24.94
C PRO A 32 5.99 10.40 23.81
N ILE A 33 6.97 11.18 23.35
CA ILE A 33 7.97 10.69 22.39
C ILE A 33 8.80 9.57 23.02
N GLY A 34 9.25 8.66 22.16
CA GLY A 34 10.08 7.54 22.56
C GLY A 34 9.33 6.22 22.56
N LEU A 35 10.10 5.14 22.48
CA LEU A 35 9.57 3.78 22.54
C LEU A 35 10.26 3.01 23.66
N ASN A 36 9.44 2.51 24.59
CA ASN A 36 9.83 1.64 25.68
C ASN A 36 8.67 0.70 26.05
N GLU A 37 8.89 -0.27 26.95
CA GLU A 37 7.84 -1.18 27.40
C GLU A 37 6.62 -0.46 28.02
N GLU A 38 6.80 0.68 28.67
CA GLU A 38 5.70 1.44 29.28
C GLU A 38 4.76 2.02 28.23
N ILE A 39 5.29 2.56 27.14
CA ILE A 39 4.51 3.05 25.99
C ILE A 39 3.75 1.90 25.33
N VAL A 40 4.40 0.75 25.11
CA VAL A 40 3.73 -0.44 24.53
C VAL A 40 2.55 -0.89 25.42
N ARG A 41 2.75 -0.94 26.74
CA ARG A 41 1.68 -1.25 27.70
C ARG A 41 0.59 -0.17 27.72
N ALA A 42 0.96 1.10 27.59
CA ALA A 42 0.03 2.22 27.53
C ALA A 42 -0.86 2.13 26.28
N ILE A 43 -0.30 1.78 25.11
CA ILE A 43 -1.05 1.59 23.86
C ILE A 43 -2.07 0.46 24.06
N SER A 44 -1.60 -0.69 24.55
CA SER A 44 -2.44 -1.86 24.78
C SER A 44 -3.57 -1.58 25.78
N LYS A 45 -3.26 -0.86 26.88
CA LYS A 45 -4.25 -0.42 27.87
C LYS A 45 -5.25 0.57 27.28
N LYS A 46 -4.80 1.53 26.48
CA LYS A 46 -5.65 2.54 25.85
C LYS A 46 -6.64 1.92 24.87
N LYS A 47 -6.22 0.88 24.15
CA LYS A 47 -7.07 0.12 23.23
C LYS A 47 -7.89 -0.98 23.91
N ASN A 48 -7.83 -1.11 25.24
CA ASN A 48 -8.55 -2.12 26.03
C ASN A 48 -8.30 -3.55 25.53
N GLU A 49 -7.04 -3.86 25.23
CA GLU A 49 -6.66 -5.16 24.67
C GLU A 49 -6.60 -6.27 25.75
N PRO A 50 -6.87 -7.54 25.36
CA PRO A 50 -6.68 -8.68 26.23
C PRO A 50 -5.18 -8.92 26.53
N GLU A 51 -4.88 -9.50 27.69
CA GLU A 51 -3.50 -9.69 28.19
C GLU A 51 -2.58 -10.42 27.21
N TRP A 52 -3.11 -11.38 26.45
CA TRP A 52 -2.32 -12.09 25.45
C TRP A 52 -1.79 -11.17 24.35
N MET A 53 -2.54 -10.14 23.97
CA MET A 53 -2.11 -9.16 22.96
C MET A 53 -1.05 -8.23 23.53
N THR A 54 -1.19 -7.81 24.80
CA THR A 54 -0.14 -7.04 25.48
C THR A 54 1.18 -7.81 25.52
N ASN A 55 1.14 -9.10 25.85
CA ASN A 55 2.33 -9.94 25.88
C ASN A 55 2.93 -10.14 24.47
N TRP A 56 2.07 -10.35 23.46
CA TRP A 56 2.47 -10.45 22.05
C TRP A 56 3.24 -9.21 21.58
N ARG A 57 2.73 -8.01 21.89
CA ARG A 57 3.40 -6.72 21.59
C ARG A 57 4.74 -6.57 22.30
N LEU A 58 4.82 -6.95 23.58
CA LEU A 58 6.06 -6.86 24.36
C LEU A 58 7.14 -7.81 23.84
N GLU A 59 6.76 -9.01 23.40
CA GLU A 59 7.70 -9.93 22.76
C GLU A 59 8.23 -9.40 21.42
N ALA A 60 7.39 -8.70 20.66
CA ALA A 60 7.81 -8.01 19.44
C ALA A 60 8.79 -6.87 19.74
N PHE A 61 8.47 -6.04 20.74
CA PHE A 61 9.32 -4.92 21.18
C PHE A 61 10.71 -5.39 21.62
N ARG A 62 10.79 -6.39 22.50
CA ARG A 62 12.08 -6.94 22.98
C ARG A 62 12.90 -7.53 21.84
N ALA A 63 12.25 -8.21 20.89
CA ALA A 63 12.94 -8.74 19.73
C ALA A 63 13.46 -7.62 18.83
N TRP A 64 12.68 -6.55 18.65
CA TRP A 64 13.08 -5.39 17.86
C TRP A 64 14.30 -4.67 18.46
N GLU A 65 14.39 -4.53 19.78
CA GLU A 65 15.56 -3.93 20.45
C GLU A 65 16.88 -4.67 20.15
N GLU A 66 16.82 -5.97 19.89
CA GLU A 66 17.97 -6.79 19.53
C GLU A 66 18.29 -6.78 18.01
N MET A 67 17.40 -6.24 17.18
CA MET A 67 17.55 -6.24 15.73
C MET A 67 18.38 -5.06 15.24
N ILE A 68 19.12 -5.30 14.15
CA ILE A 68 19.83 -4.27 13.41
C ILE A 68 19.03 -3.97 12.14
N GLU A 69 18.81 -2.68 11.87
CA GLU A 69 18.15 -2.26 10.65
C GLU A 69 18.97 -2.66 9.40
N PRO A 70 18.35 -3.33 8.42
CA PRO A 70 19.05 -3.82 7.22
C PRO A 70 19.49 -2.67 6.27
N GLU A 71 20.65 -2.84 5.62
CA GLU A 71 21.25 -1.85 4.70
C GLU A 71 21.44 -2.36 3.26
N TRP A 72 20.79 -3.47 2.89
CA TRP A 72 21.02 -4.13 1.60
C TRP A 72 20.18 -3.58 0.44
N ALA A 73 19.14 -2.80 0.72
CA ALA A 73 18.26 -2.27 -0.32
C ALA A 73 18.92 -1.14 -1.10
N ASN A 74 18.50 -0.95 -2.35
CA ASN A 74 19.03 0.10 -3.22
C ASN A 74 18.34 1.44 -2.94
N VAL A 75 18.38 1.88 -1.69
CA VAL A 75 17.83 3.16 -1.22
C VAL A 75 18.78 3.78 -0.19
N HIS A 76 18.85 5.11 -0.18
CA HIS A 76 19.70 5.89 0.73
C HIS A 76 18.85 6.94 1.42
N TYR A 77 18.77 6.88 2.74
CA TYR A 77 17.97 7.81 3.54
C TYR A 77 18.56 8.04 4.92
N ALA A 78 18.17 9.16 5.53
CA ALA A 78 18.47 9.40 6.94
C ALA A 78 17.54 8.52 7.78
N LYS A 79 18.13 7.58 8.52
CA LYS A 79 17.40 6.67 9.40
C LYS A 79 16.57 7.47 10.41
N PRO A 80 15.29 7.12 10.63
CA PRO A 80 14.47 7.79 11.64
C PRO A 80 15.08 7.66 13.03
N ASP A 81 15.03 8.73 13.82
CA ASP A 81 15.26 8.63 15.26
C ASP A 81 14.01 8.06 15.91
N PHE A 82 14.01 6.74 16.14
CA PHE A 82 12.89 6.03 16.76
C PHE A 82 12.53 6.53 18.15
N GLN A 83 13.43 7.24 18.86
CA GLN A 83 13.14 7.83 20.16
C GLN A 83 12.56 9.25 20.08
N ALA A 84 12.59 9.87 18.90
CA ALA A 84 11.97 11.17 18.63
C ALA A 84 10.53 11.07 18.09
N ILE A 85 10.03 9.85 17.86
CA ILE A 85 8.70 9.59 17.30
C ILE A 85 7.68 9.41 18.43
N SER A 86 6.46 9.93 18.23
CA SER A 86 5.29 9.48 19.01
C SER A 86 4.58 8.32 18.29
N TYR A 87 4.34 7.24 19.03
CA TYR A 87 3.79 5.97 18.52
C TYR A 87 2.28 5.84 18.69
N TYR A 88 1.64 6.84 19.27
CA TYR A 88 0.19 6.87 19.42
C TYR A 88 -0.29 8.30 19.37
N SER A 89 -1.24 8.55 18.49
CA SER A 89 -2.06 9.74 18.55
C SER A 89 -3.46 9.47 18.04
N ALA A 90 -4.44 10.07 18.71
CA ALA A 90 -5.85 9.97 18.34
C ALA A 90 -6.58 11.30 18.62
N PRO A 91 -7.52 11.74 17.77
CA PRO A 91 -8.35 12.92 18.03
C PRO A 91 -9.08 12.87 19.39
N LYS A 92 -9.16 14.00 20.11
CA LYS A 92 -9.88 14.12 21.38
C LYS A 92 -11.40 14.22 21.18
N LYS A 93 -12.08 13.06 21.08
CA LYS A 93 -13.55 12.81 21.08
C LYS A 93 -14.35 13.38 19.90
N LYS A 94 -15.46 12.78 19.44
CA LYS A 94 -16.41 11.83 20.08
C LYS A 94 -16.23 10.35 19.70
N ASP A 95 -16.44 9.49 20.69
CA ASP A 95 -16.49 8.03 20.58
C ASP A 95 -17.59 7.60 19.60
N LYS A 96 -17.22 6.82 18.57
CA LYS A 96 -18.08 6.18 17.55
C LYS A 96 -19.07 7.11 16.85
N TYR A 97 -18.76 7.53 15.62
CA TYR A 97 -19.80 8.04 14.72
C TYR A 97 -20.66 6.85 14.25
N GLU A 98 -21.94 6.84 14.61
CA GLU A 98 -22.86 5.79 14.14
C GLU A 98 -23.26 6.01 12.67
N SER A 99 -23.05 7.23 12.16
CA SER A 99 -23.30 7.59 10.78
C SER A 99 -22.36 8.68 10.28
N LEU A 100 -22.18 8.75 8.96
CA LEU A 100 -21.39 9.79 8.28
C LEU A 100 -21.90 11.21 8.58
N ASP A 101 -23.16 11.36 9.01
CA ASP A 101 -23.78 12.66 9.30
C ASP A 101 -23.33 13.23 10.66
N GLU A 102 -22.68 12.41 11.50
CA GLU A 102 -22.13 12.83 12.80
C GLU A 102 -20.65 13.21 12.72
N VAL A 103 -20.00 12.94 11.58
CA VAL A 103 -18.58 13.23 11.33
C VAL A 103 -18.35 14.75 11.32
N ASP A 104 -17.21 15.19 11.85
CA ASP A 104 -16.84 16.61 11.88
C ASP A 104 -16.94 17.24 10.48
N PRO A 105 -17.63 18.39 10.31
CA PRO A 105 -17.70 19.11 9.04
C PRO A 105 -16.34 19.37 8.39
N GLU A 106 -15.29 19.60 9.18
CA GLU A 106 -13.93 19.78 8.66
C GLU A 106 -13.35 18.48 8.08
N LEU A 107 -13.69 17.32 8.64
CA LEU A 107 -13.36 16.01 8.07
C LEU A 107 -14.10 15.78 6.75
N LEU A 108 -15.39 16.10 6.70
CA LEU A 108 -16.22 15.95 5.50
C LEU A 108 -15.74 16.86 4.36
N GLU A 109 -15.40 18.11 4.67
CA GLU A 109 -14.72 19.04 3.74
C GLU A 109 -13.39 18.47 3.24
N THR A 110 -12.64 17.86 4.16
CA THR A 110 -11.35 17.24 3.88
C THR A 110 -11.49 16.08 2.88
N PHE A 111 -12.48 15.18 3.04
CA PHE A 111 -12.75 14.12 2.06
C PHE A 111 -13.19 14.67 0.71
N LYS A 112 -14.04 15.71 0.71
CA LYS A 112 -14.47 16.38 -0.52
C LYS A 112 -13.28 17.01 -1.28
N LYS A 113 -12.33 17.60 -0.57
CA LYS A 113 -11.08 18.16 -1.14
C LYS A 113 -10.14 17.09 -1.68
N LEU A 114 -10.11 15.90 -1.05
CA LEU A 114 -9.37 14.74 -1.58
C LEU A 114 -9.99 14.14 -2.85
N GLY A 115 -11.15 14.63 -3.31
CA GLY A 115 -11.88 14.03 -4.43
C GLY A 115 -12.66 12.78 -4.04
N ILE A 116 -12.71 12.44 -2.75
CA ILE A 116 -13.49 11.33 -2.20
C ILE A 116 -14.90 11.85 -1.94
N SER A 117 -15.70 11.94 -2.99
CA SER A 117 -17.09 12.37 -2.88
C SER A 117 -17.93 11.28 -2.20
N ILE A 118 -18.23 11.47 -0.92
CA ILE A 118 -19.07 10.58 -0.11
C ILE A 118 -20.48 10.44 -0.74
N ASP A 119 -20.98 11.46 -1.43
CA ASP A 119 -22.26 11.42 -2.15
C ASP A 119 -22.21 10.62 -3.46
N GLU A 120 -21.05 10.55 -4.12
CA GLU A 120 -20.83 9.62 -5.23
C GLU A 120 -20.67 8.19 -4.70
N GLN A 121 -19.98 7.97 -3.58
CA GLN A 121 -19.88 6.65 -2.94
C GLN A 121 -21.22 6.11 -2.42
N LYS A 122 -22.11 6.96 -1.89
CA LYS A 122 -23.51 6.59 -1.59
C LYS A 122 -24.29 6.15 -2.84
N LYS A 123 -23.91 6.62 -4.04
CA LYS A 123 -24.50 6.25 -5.34
C LYS A 123 -23.80 5.09 -6.03
N LEU A 124 -22.55 4.79 -5.68
CA LEU A 124 -21.79 3.63 -6.15
C LEU A 124 -22.37 2.38 -5.48
N ALA A 125 -23.40 1.82 -6.09
CA ALA A 125 -24.02 0.58 -5.65
C ALA A 125 -23.01 -0.57 -5.73
N GLY A 126 -22.29 -0.86 -4.64
CA GLY A 126 -21.42 -2.05 -4.56
C GLY A 126 -20.05 -1.90 -3.88
N VAL A 127 -19.80 -0.86 -3.06
CA VAL A 127 -18.54 -0.71 -2.29
C VAL A 127 -18.84 -0.40 -0.82
N ALA A 128 -18.24 -1.16 0.12
CA ALA A 128 -18.22 -0.82 1.54
C ALA A 128 -16.91 -0.10 1.87
N VAL A 129 -17.02 1.13 2.35
CA VAL A 129 -15.86 1.96 2.72
C VAL A 129 -15.78 2.06 4.24
N ASP A 130 -14.61 1.74 4.78
CA ASP A 130 -14.17 2.06 6.13
C ASP A 130 -13.09 3.15 6.06
N ILE A 131 -13.36 4.30 6.69
CA ILE A 131 -12.47 5.46 6.63
C ILE A 131 -11.68 5.51 7.93
N VAL A 132 -10.35 5.46 7.87
CA VAL A 132 -9.46 5.48 9.03
C VAL A 132 -8.61 6.76 9.01
N MET A 133 -8.67 7.54 10.10
CA MET A 133 -7.89 8.76 10.29
C MET A 133 -7.24 8.73 11.67
N ASP A 134 -5.91 8.95 11.71
CA ASP A 134 -5.08 8.99 12.93
C ASP A 134 -5.53 8.00 14.03
N SER A 135 -5.39 6.71 13.75
CA SER A 135 -5.71 5.61 14.68
C SER A 135 -7.15 5.28 15.01
N VAL A 136 -8.13 5.90 14.34
CA VAL A 136 -9.56 5.67 14.59
C VAL A 136 -10.33 5.42 13.28
N SER A 137 -11.16 4.37 13.26
CA SER A 137 -12.17 4.17 12.21
C SER A 137 -13.32 5.17 12.43
N VAL A 138 -13.57 6.00 11.42
CA VAL A 138 -14.52 7.12 11.46
C VAL A 138 -15.92 6.66 11.04
N ALA A 139 -16.05 5.76 10.06
CA ALA A 139 -17.33 5.21 9.64
C ALA A 139 -17.16 3.92 8.83
N THR A 140 -17.91 2.87 9.17
CA THR A 140 -18.04 1.67 8.33
C THR A 140 -19.41 1.63 7.69
N THR A 141 -19.48 1.86 6.38
CA THR A 141 -20.73 1.72 5.62
C THR A 141 -21.08 0.24 5.40
N PHE A 142 -22.38 -0.09 5.28
CA PHE A 142 -22.88 -1.45 4.99
C PHE A 142 -22.63 -2.56 6.04
N LYS A 143 -22.27 -2.22 7.29
CA LYS A 143 -22.04 -3.19 8.39
C LYS A 143 -23.17 -4.22 8.54
N LYS A 144 -24.44 -3.79 8.44
CA LYS A 144 -25.61 -4.68 8.53
C LYS A 144 -25.68 -5.69 7.37
N THR A 145 -25.48 -5.24 6.13
CA THR A 145 -25.52 -6.08 4.93
C THR A 145 -24.39 -7.13 4.91
N LEU A 146 -23.21 -6.74 5.40
CA LEU A 146 -22.07 -7.66 5.56
C LEU A 146 -22.35 -8.69 6.67
N ALA A 147 -22.87 -8.24 7.82
CA ALA A 147 -23.22 -9.11 8.94
C ALA A 147 -24.30 -10.15 8.58
N GLU A 148 -25.28 -9.80 7.74
CA GLU A 148 -26.30 -10.74 7.24
C GLU A 148 -25.69 -11.92 6.47
N LYS A 149 -24.50 -11.75 5.89
CA LYS A 149 -23.73 -12.81 5.21
C LYS A 149 -22.62 -13.42 6.09
N GLY A 150 -22.56 -13.03 7.36
CA GLY A 150 -21.51 -13.44 8.31
C GLY A 150 -20.13 -12.83 8.03
N ILE A 151 -20.04 -11.84 7.13
CA ILE A 151 -18.78 -11.15 6.83
C ILE A 151 -18.47 -10.20 7.98
N ILE A 152 -17.24 -10.27 8.50
CA ILE A 152 -16.73 -9.34 9.50
C ILE A 152 -15.81 -8.38 8.78
N PHE A 153 -16.11 -7.09 8.86
CA PHE A 153 -15.25 -6.02 8.37
C PHE A 153 -15.29 -4.88 9.38
N CYS A 154 -14.18 -4.67 10.08
CA CYS A 154 -14.04 -3.69 11.14
C CYS A 154 -12.57 -3.32 11.36
N SER A 155 -12.30 -2.41 12.30
CA SER A 155 -10.92 -2.11 12.70
C SER A 155 -10.25 -3.31 13.38
N ILE A 156 -8.93 -3.43 13.27
CA ILE A 156 -8.18 -4.49 13.95
C ILE A 156 -8.34 -4.40 15.49
N SER A 157 -8.47 -3.19 16.03
CA SER A 157 -8.71 -2.95 17.46
C SER A 157 -10.06 -3.50 17.93
N GLU A 158 -11.12 -3.34 17.11
CA GLU A 158 -12.45 -3.92 17.39
C GLU A 158 -12.41 -5.44 17.28
N ALA A 159 -11.75 -5.99 16.25
CA ALA A 159 -11.64 -7.43 16.07
C ALA A 159 -10.88 -8.12 17.23
N ILE A 160 -9.84 -7.49 17.79
CA ILE A 160 -9.11 -8.02 18.95
C ILE A 160 -10.04 -8.14 20.19
N GLN A 161 -10.99 -7.22 20.35
CA GLN A 161 -11.92 -7.21 21.48
C GLN A 161 -13.14 -8.11 21.26
N GLU A 162 -13.76 -8.02 20.09
CA GLU A 162 -15.03 -8.70 19.78
C GLU A 162 -14.82 -10.12 19.23
N HIS A 163 -13.68 -10.38 18.59
CA HIS A 163 -13.35 -11.66 17.97
C HIS A 163 -11.94 -12.18 18.36
N PRO A 164 -11.57 -12.19 19.66
CA PRO A 164 -10.20 -12.46 20.12
C PRO A 164 -9.67 -13.82 19.68
N GLU A 165 -10.50 -14.87 19.70
CA GLU A 165 -10.10 -16.22 19.32
C GLU A 165 -9.74 -16.33 17.83
N LEU A 166 -10.51 -15.64 16.98
CA LEU A 166 -10.28 -15.63 15.54
C LEU A 166 -9.02 -14.84 15.19
N VAL A 167 -8.84 -13.66 15.79
CA VAL A 167 -7.63 -12.85 15.59
C VAL A 167 -6.41 -13.61 16.09
N LYS A 168 -6.43 -14.13 17.32
CA LYS A 168 -5.31 -14.85 17.94
C LYS A 168 -4.88 -16.08 17.15
N LYS A 169 -5.82 -16.76 16.48
CA LYS A 169 -5.53 -17.92 15.62
C LYS A 169 -4.70 -17.55 14.39
N HIS A 170 -4.85 -16.34 13.87
CA HIS A 170 -4.37 -15.97 12.54
C HIS A 170 -3.31 -14.85 12.53
N ILE A 171 -3.34 -13.93 13.49
CA ILE A 171 -2.38 -12.83 13.58
C ILE A 171 -0.95 -13.38 13.77
N GLY A 172 -0.03 -12.87 12.96
CA GLY A 172 1.38 -13.28 13.01
C GLY A 172 1.66 -14.66 12.41
N THR A 173 0.68 -15.35 11.84
CA THR A 173 0.89 -16.66 11.20
C THR A 173 1.57 -16.55 9.85
N VAL A 174 1.38 -15.42 9.15
CA VAL A 174 1.96 -15.17 7.84
C VAL A 174 3.14 -14.20 7.95
N VAL A 175 2.99 -13.13 8.73
CA VAL A 175 4.05 -12.18 9.07
C VAL A 175 4.27 -12.22 10.58
N PRO A 176 5.15 -13.10 11.09
CA PRO A 176 5.44 -13.20 12.52
C PRO A 176 5.85 -11.87 13.15
N GLN A 177 5.60 -11.74 14.45
CA GLN A 177 5.96 -10.54 15.21
C GLN A 177 7.47 -10.23 15.25
N LYS A 178 8.31 -11.14 14.76
CA LYS A 178 9.77 -11.02 14.66
C LYS A 178 10.28 -11.15 13.22
N ASP A 179 9.42 -10.99 12.22
CA ASP A 179 9.72 -11.28 10.80
C ASP A 179 10.91 -10.47 10.26
N ASN A 180 10.90 -9.15 10.50
CA ASN A 180 11.96 -8.22 10.13
C ASN A 180 11.89 -6.98 11.03
N PHE A 181 12.89 -6.09 10.91
CA PHE A 181 13.01 -4.89 11.73
C PHE A 181 11.72 -4.06 11.79
N TYR A 182 11.15 -3.69 10.64
CA TYR A 182 9.95 -2.85 10.58
C TYR A 182 8.66 -3.62 10.94
N ALA A 183 8.60 -4.91 10.62
CA ALA A 183 7.46 -5.75 11.02
C ALA A 183 7.43 -5.97 12.55
N ALA A 184 8.59 -6.09 13.21
CA ALA A 184 8.68 -6.20 14.66
C ALA A 184 8.31 -4.88 15.35
N LEU A 185 8.80 -3.74 14.83
CA LEU A 185 8.39 -2.41 15.28
C LEU A 185 6.87 -2.23 15.15
N ASN A 186 6.30 -2.49 13.97
CA ASN A 186 4.86 -2.46 13.75
C ASN A 186 4.12 -3.35 14.75
N SER A 187 4.57 -4.59 14.94
CA SER A 187 3.94 -5.55 15.84
C SER A 187 3.93 -5.06 17.30
N ALA A 188 4.93 -4.30 17.74
CA ALA A 188 4.94 -3.71 19.07
C ALA A 188 3.89 -2.59 19.22
N VAL A 189 3.72 -1.73 18.20
CA VAL A 189 3.08 -0.41 18.37
C VAL A 189 1.81 -0.19 17.56
N PHE A 190 1.44 -1.08 16.64
CA PHE A 190 0.30 -0.83 15.73
C PHE A 190 -0.97 -0.46 16.51
N SER A 191 -1.61 0.63 16.12
CA SER A 191 -2.90 1.09 16.66
C SER A 191 -4.00 1.09 15.62
N ASP A 192 -3.61 0.97 14.35
CA ASP A 192 -4.41 1.23 13.16
C ASP A 192 -4.51 -0.07 12.34
N GLY A 193 -5.41 -0.06 11.37
CA GLY A 193 -5.58 -1.15 10.42
C GLY A 193 -6.93 -1.84 10.54
N SER A 194 -7.11 -2.84 9.70
CA SER A 194 -8.41 -3.46 9.47
C SER A 194 -8.37 -4.97 9.66
N PHE A 195 -9.53 -5.51 9.97
CA PHE A 195 -9.77 -6.94 10.05
C PHE A 195 -10.92 -7.30 9.12
N CYS A 196 -10.68 -8.29 8.27
CA CYS A 196 -11.67 -8.82 7.37
C CYS A 196 -11.72 -10.35 7.48
N TYR A 197 -12.91 -10.89 7.71
CA TYR A 197 -13.17 -12.33 7.67
C TYR A 197 -14.36 -12.62 6.75
N ILE A 198 -14.13 -13.51 5.77
CA ILE A 198 -15.15 -13.98 4.84
C ILE A 198 -15.46 -15.44 5.16
N PRO A 199 -16.70 -15.78 5.55
CA PRO A 199 -17.06 -17.16 5.89
C PRO A 199 -17.00 -18.13 4.71
N LYS A 200 -16.93 -19.42 5.04
CA LYS A 200 -16.94 -20.51 4.07
C LYS A 200 -18.06 -20.39 3.03
N GLY A 201 -17.69 -20.51 1.76
CA GLY A 201 -18.58 -20.48 0.60
C GLY A 201 -19.22 -19.11 0.30
N VAL A 202 -18.84 -18.06 1.04
CA VAL A 202 -19.40 -16.72 0.84
C VAL A 202 -18.57 -15.95 -0.17
N ARG A 203 -19.23 -15.48 -1.22
CA ARG A 203 -18.69 -14.44 -2.11
C ARG A 203 -19.12 -13.08 -1.57
N CYS A 204 -18.15 -12.24 -1.20
CA CYS A 204 -18.42 -10.87 -0.78
C CYS A 204 -19.22 -10.15 -1.88
N PRO A 205 -20.39 -9.56 -1.57
CA PRO A 205 -21.28 -8.97 -2.58
C PRO A 205 -20.78 -7.63 -3.12
N MET A 206 -19.76 -7.07 -2.48
CA MET A 206 -19.22 -5.74 -2.74
C MET A 206 -17.70 -5.74 -2.54
N GLU A 207 -17.06 -4.72 -3.09
CA GLU A 207 -15.65 -4.43 -2.82
C GLU A 207 -15.54 -3.84 -1.40
N LEU A 208 -14.55 -4.28 -0.62
CA LEU A 208 -14.24 -3.69 0.68
C LEU A 208 -13.12 -2.68 0.48
N SER A 209 -13.23 -1.49 1.06
CA SER A 209 -12.23 -0.44 0.90
C SER A 209 -11.88 0.17 2.25
N THR A 210 -10.59 0.27 2.55
CA THR A 210 -10.08 1.11 3.65
C THR A 210 -9.30 2.28 3.10
N TYR A 211 -9.58 3.48 3.60
CA TYR A 211 -8.80 4.66 3.25
C TYR A 211 -8.06 5.19 4.48
N PHE A 212 -6.74 5.29 4.38
CA PHE A 212 -5.85 5.77 5.43
C PHE A 212 -5.35 7.18 5.11
N ARG A 213 -5.42 8.08 6.09
CA ARG A 213 -4.80 9.41 6.01
C ARG A 213 -3.96 9.68 7.26
N ILE A 214 -2.70 10.05 7.05
CA ILE A 214 -1.84 10.61 8.11
C ILE A 214 -2.20 12.09 8.25
N ASN A 215 -2.52 12.62 9.41
CA ASN A 215 -2.76 14.07 9.56
C ASN A 215 -1.74 14.72 10.49
N GLN A 216 -1.35 14.04 11.57
CA GLN A 216 -0.53 14.64 12.63
C GLN A 216 0.99 14.49 12.43
N GLY A 217 1.70 15.61 12.53
CA GLY A 217 3.17 15.65 12.41
C GLY A 217 3.87 15.07 13.64
N GLY A 218 5.09 14.56 13.43
CA GLY A 218 5.89 13.94 14.49
C GLY A 218 5.38 12.58 14.97
N THR A 219 4.39 12.00 14.29
CA THR A 219 3.85 10.66 14.57
C THR A 219 4.32 9.66 13.52
N GLY A 220 4.50 8.41 13.92
CA GLY A 220 4.67 7.30 12.98
C GLY A 220 3.34 6.60 12.75
N GLN A 221 3.05 6.21 11.52
CA GLN A 221 1.84 5.45 11.20
C GLN A 221 2.17 3.96 11.14
N PHE A 222 1.53 3.20 12.03
CA PHE A 222 1.72 1.75 12.13
C PHE A 222 0.36 1.06 12.05
N GLU A 223 0.05 0.54 10.88
CA GLU A 223 -1.18 -0.18 10.62
C GLU A 223 -0.95 -1.67 10.43
N ARG A 224 -1.92 -2.48 10.87
CA ARG A 224 -1.92 -3.91 10.64
C ARG A 224 -3.25 -4.38 10.07
N THR A 225 -3.20 -4.92 8.86
CA THR A 225 -4.36 -5.44 8.13
C THR A 225 -4.33 -6.96 8.10
N LEU A 226 -5.41 -7.60 8.54
CA LEU A 226 -5.57 -9.05 8.53
C LEU A 226 -6.83 -9.43 7.74
N VAL A 227 -6.65 -10.08 6.60
CA VAL A 227 -7.74 -10.55 5.73
C VAL A 227 -7.72 -12.08 5.68
N ILE A 228 -8.84 -12.69 6.06
CA ILE A 228 -9.02 -14.14 6.09
C ILE A 228 -10.19 -14.49 5.17
N ALA A 229 -9.90 -15.22 4.10
CA ALA A 229 -10.90 -15.81 3.22
C ALA A 229 -10.98 -17.31 3.51
N ASP A 230 -12.09 -17.73 4.14
CA ASP A 230 -12.35 -19.13 4.48
C ASP A 230 -12.66 -19.97 3.21
N GLU A 231 -12.82 -21.28 3.35
CA GLU A 231 -12.89 -22.21 2.24
C GLU A 231 -13.95 -21.82 1.19
N GLY A 232 -13.57 -21.78 -0.09
CA GLY A 232 -14.48 -21.44 -1.20
C GLY A 232 -15.05 -20.02 -1.15
N SER A 233 -14.46 -19.11 -0.37
CA SER A 233 -14.90 -17.72 -0.26
C SER A 233 -14.21 -16.79 -1.26
N TYR A 234 -14.77 -15.60 -1.46
CA TYR A 234 -14.18 -14.58 -2.31
C TYR A 234 -14.29 -13.20 -1.67
N VAL A 235 -13.20 -12.44 -1.72
CA VAL A 235 -13.19 -11.01 -1.38
C VAL A 235 -12.30 -10.25 -2.33
N SER A 236 -12.70 -9.01 -2.60
CA SER A 236 -11.86 -8.02 -3.22
C SER A 236 -11.78 -6.82 -2.29
N TYR A 237 -10.56 -6.53 -1.88
CA TYR A 237 -10.20 -5.59 -0.84
C TYR A 237 -9.32 -4.51 -1.45
N LEU A 238 -9.59 -3.26 -1.12
CA LEU A 238 -8.83 -2.09 -1.52
C LEU A 238 -8.28 -1.36 -0.30
N GLU A 239 -7.05 -0.91 -0.44
CA GLU A 239 -6.39 0.02 0.46
C GLU A 239 -6.03 1.31 -0.30
N GLY A 240 -6.54 2.45 0.16
CA GLY A 240 -6.12 3.78 -0.30
C GLY A 240 -5.30 4.47 0.79
N CYS A 241 -4.22 5.18 0.44
CA CYS A 241 -3.48 6.01 1.39
C CYS A 241 -3.13 7.38 0.80
N THR A 242 -3.31 8.45 1.60
CA THR A 242 -2.80 9.80 1.28
C THR A 242 -2.17 10.48 2.50
N ALA A 243 -1.22 11.39 2.28
CA ALA A 243 -0.62 12.23 3.34
C ALA A 243 -0.59 13.72 2.98
N PRO A 244 -0.57 14.60 4.00
CA PRO A 244 -0.30 16.04 3.90
C PRO A 244 1.20 16.31 3.67
N SER A 245 1.50 17.54 3.26
CA SER A 245 2.85 18.04 3.03
C SER A 245 3.50 18.43 4.35
N ARG A 246 4.71 17.95 4.61
CA ARG A 246 5.50 18.31 5.80
C ARG A 246 7.00 18.31 5.49
N ASP A 247 7.72 19.20 6.16
CA ASP A 247 9.18 19.30 6.03
C ASP A 247 9.92 18.16 6.74
N GLU A 248 9.34 17.57 7.79
CA GLU A 248 9.91 16.38 8.45
C GLU A 248 9.51 15.08 7.75
N ASN A 249 10.42 14.10 7.75
CA ASN A 249 10.13 12.75 7.27
C ASN A 249 9.16 12.03 8.20
N GLN A 250 8.13 11.42 7.63
CA GLN A 250 7.16 10.61 8.35
C GLN A 250 7.37 9.14 8.01
N LEU A 251 7.32 8.27 9.03
CA LEU A 251 7.46 6.82 8.85
C LEU A 251 6.08 6.18 8.76
N HIS A 252 5.80 5.53 7.64
CA HIS A 252 4.67 4.63 7.46
C HIS A 252 5.20 3.20 7.38
N ALA A 253 4.90 2.40 8.40
CA ALA A 253 5.31 1.00 8.47
C ALA A 253 4.10 0.09 8.69
N ALA A 254 3.54 -0.40 7.58
CA ALA A 254 2.38 -1.27 7.56
C ALA A 254 2.74 -2.76 7.51
N VAL A 255 1.89 -3.59 8.11
CA VAL A 255 1.92 -5.05 7.96
C VAL A 255 0.58 -5.55 7.43
N VAL A 256 0.61 -6.34 6.37
CA VAL A 256 -0.59 -6.93 5.77
C VAL A 256 -0.44 -8.46 5.71
N GLU A 257 -1.40 -9.15 6.31
CA GLU A 257 -1.50 -10.61 6.30
C GLU A 257 -2.76 -11.02 5.54
N LEU A 258 -2.59 -11.77 4.46
CA LEU A 258 -3.70 -12.39 3.72
C LEU A 258 -3.66 -13.91 3.91
N ILE A 259 -4.78 -14.52 4.26
CA ILE A 259 -4.91 -15.97 4.42
C ILE A 259 -6.06 -16.44 3.55
N ALA A 260 -5.76 -17.07 2.42
CA ALA A 260 -6.73 -17.69 1.53
C ALA A 260 -6.72 -19.21 1.78
N LEU A 261 -7.81 -19.71 2.40
CA LEU A 261 -8.01 -21.14 2.62
C LEU A 261 -8.42 -21.86 1.33
N ASP A 262 -8.70 -23.16 1.43
CA ASP A 262 -8.94 -24.01 0.26
C ASP A 262 -10.03 -23.44 -0.66
N ASP A 263 -9.76 -23.39 -1.96
CA ASP A 263 -10.66 -22.86 -2.99
C ASP A 263 -11.07 -21.37 -2.83
N ALA A 264 -10.43 -20.62 -1.93
CA ALA A 264 -10.72 -19.21 -1.70
C ALA A 264 -9.95 -18.27 -2.65
N GLU A 265 -10.50 -17.08 -2.93
CA GLU A 265 -9.84 -16.05 -3.73
C GLU A 265 -9.84 -14.69 -3.01
N ILE A 266 -8.66 -14.09 -2.86
CA ILE A 266 -8.47 -12.72 -2.37
C ILE A 266 -7.88 -11.87 -3.50
N LYS A 267 -8.58 -10.80 -3.84
CA LYS A 267 -8.00 -9.69 -4.61
C LYS A 267 -7.67 -8.57 -3.65
N TYR A 268 -6.45 -8.08 -3.70
CA TYR A 268 -5.98 -7.04 -2.83
C TYR A 268 -5.35 -5.93 -3.65
N SER A 269 -6.01 -4.78 -3.65
CA SER A 269 -5.62 -3.61 -4.43
C SER A 269 -5.08 -2.52 -3.51
N THR A 270 -4.07 -1.78 -3.95
CA THR A 270 -3.50 -0.65 -3.23
C THR A 270 -3.33 0.55 -4.16
N VAL A 271 -3.86 1.71 -3.78
CA VAL A 271 -3.62 2.98 -4.47
C VAL A 271 -3.05 3.97 -3.46
N GLN A 272 -1.78 4.32 -3.61
CA GLN A 272 -1.07 5.17 -2.66
C GLN A 272 -0.54 6.42 -3.34
N ASN A 273 -0.83 7.58 -2.74
CA ASN A 273 -0.25 8.87 -3.11
C ASN A 273 0.25 9.61 -1.87
N TRP A 274 1.54 9.46 -1.58
CA TRP A 274 2.17 10.10 -0.43
C TRP A 274 2.76 11.48 -0.77
N PHE A 275 3.25 12.20 0.24
CA PHE A 275 4.04 13.41 0.02
C PHE A 275 5.51 13.06 -0.30
N PRO A 276 6.04 13.42 -1.49
CA PRO A 276 7.35 12.97 -1.97
C PRO A 276 8.54 13.72 -1.36
N GLY A 277 8.27 14.72 -0.52
CA GLY A 277 9.24 15.73 -0.14
C GLY A 277 9.20 16.91 -1.11
N ASN A 278 9.91 17.98 -0.76
CA ASN A 278 10.02 19.16 -1.60
C ASN A 278 10.98 18.92 -2.79
N LYS A 279 11.14 19.94 -3.65
CA LYS A 279 11.99 19.86 -4.85
C LYS A 279 13.48 19.61 -4.58
N GLU A 280 13.94 19.84 -3.35
CA GLU A 280 15.32 19.55 -2.92
C GLU A 280 15.44 18.15 -2.28
N GLY A 281 14.36 17.38 -2.22
CA GLY A 281 14.33 16.06 -1.58
C GLY A 281 14.29 16.11 -0.05
N LYS A 282 13.90 17.24 0.56
CA LYS A 282 13.69 17.33 2.01
C LYS A 282 12.25 16.96 2.38
N GLY A 283 12.11 16.26 3.49
CA GLY A 283 10.83 15.75 3.97
C GLY A 283 10.32 14.56 3.17
N GLY A 284 9.02 14.30 3.25
CA GLY A 284 8.35 13.21 2.56
C GLY A 284 8.27 11.90 3.36
N VAL A 285 7.46 10.97 2.86
CA VAL A 285 7.11 9.75 3.60
C VAL A 285 8.09 8.61 3.30
N TYR A 286 8.53 7.91 4.35
CA TYR A 286 9.19 6.61 4.26
C TYR A 286 8.14 5.51 4.36
N ASN A 287 7.98 4.73 3.29
CA ASN A 287 6.96 3.71 3.15
C ASN A 287 7.59 2.31 3.22
N PHE A 288 7.66 1.75 4.42
CA PHE A 288 8.38 0.50 4.73
C PHE A 288 7.41 -0.61 5.14
N VAL A 289 6.96 -1.39 4.15
CA VAL A 289 5.76 -2.21 4.31
C VAL A 289 6.06 -3.69 4.10
N THR A 290 5.53 -4.52 4.99
CA THR A 290 5.58 -5.98 4.87
C THR A 290 4.20 -6.53 4.56
N LYS A 291 3.93 -6.87 3.29
CA LYS A 291 2.70 -7.57 2.87
C LYS A 291 3.00 -9.01 2.51
N ARG A 292 2.22 -9.96 3.02
CA ARG A 292 2.39 -11.38 2.67
C ARG A 292 1.05 -12.11 2.71
N GLY A 293 0.84 -12.93 1.68
CA GLY A 293 -0.32 -13.77 1.51
C GLY A 293 0.05 -15.25 1.57
N LEU A 294 -0.79 -16.05 2.20
CA LEU A 294 -0.71 -17.51 2.25
C LEU A 294 -1.86 -18.10 1.44
N CYS A 295 -1.54 -18.91 0.43
CA CYS A 295 -2.51 -19.65 -0.38
C CYS A 295 -2.49 -21.13 0.00
N GLU A 296 -3.60 -21.64 0.49
CA GLU A 296 -3.83 -23.08 0.66
C GLU A 296 -4.29 -23.71 -0.69
N LYS A 297 -4.94 -24.88 -0.68
CA LYS A 297 -5.16 -25.67 -1.89
C LYS A 297 -6.15 -24.97 -2.83
N ASN A 298 -5.83 -24.91 -4.13
CA ASN A 298 -6.62 -24.19 -5.15
C ASN A 298 -6.87 -22.70 -4.84
N ALA A 299 -6.26 -22.15 -3.79
CA ALA A 299 -6.49 -20.78 -3.37
C ALA A 299 -5.77 -19.79 -4.31
N LYS A 300 -6.32 -18.58 -4.42
CA LYS A 300 -5.78 -17.53 -5.27
C LYS A 300 -5.61 -16.23 -4.50
N ILE A 301 -4.44 -15.61 -4.62
CA ILE A 301 -4.20 -14.25 -4.15
C ILE A 301 -3.70 -13.40 -5.33
N SER A 302 -4.33 -12.25 -5.55
CA SER A 302 -3.93 -11.27 -6.56
C SER A 302 -3.63 -9.93 -5.91
N TRP A 303 -2.38 -9.51 -5.95
CA TRP A 303 -1.94 -8.18 -5.56
C TRP A 303 -1.99 -7.24 -6.76
N THR A 304 -2.63 -6.09 -6.60
CA THR A 304 -2.62 -5.00 -7.58
C THR A 304 -2.20 -3.72 -6.88
N GLN A 305 -1.22 -2.99 -7.38
CA GLN A 305 -0.77 -1.76 -6.73
C GLN A 305 -0.41 -0.66 -7.70
N VAL A 306 -0.71 0.57 -7.30
CA VAL A 306 -0.25 1.81 -7.90
C VAL A 306 0.37 2.65 -6.80
N GLU A 307 1.67 2.86 -6.91
CA GLU A 307 2.48 3.51 -5.89
C GLU A 307 3.10 4.79 -6.44
N THR A 308 2.79 5.91 -5.80
CA THR A 308 3.41 7.21 -6.06
C THR A 308 3.60 8.00 -4.76
N GLY A 309 4.48 9.01 -4.82
CA GLY A 309 4.53 10.04 -3.80
C GLY A 309 5.35 9.76 -2.53
N SER A 310 6.00 8.61 -2.31
CA SER A 310 6.89 8.45 -1.14
C SER A 310 8.29 8.97 -1.43
N ALA A 311 8.98 9.54 -0.43
CA ALA A 311 10.40 9.87 -0.56
C ALA A 311 11.24 8.59 -0.71
N VAL A 312 10.91 7.56 0.09
CA VAL A 312 11.50 6.23 -0.01
C VAL A 312 10.42 5.17 0.10
N THR A 313 10.40 4.23 -0.84
CA THR A 313 9.52 3.04 -0.78
C THR A 313 10.35 1.78 -0.68
N TRP A 314 10.03 0.94 0.31
CA TRP A 314 10.64 -0.37 0.48
C TRP A 314 9.57 -1.43 0.77
N LYS A 315 9.24 -2.25 -0.24
CA LYS A 315 8.08 -3.15 -0.16
C LYS A 315 8.18 -4.35 -1.09
N TYR A 316 7.84 -5.53 -0.58
CA TYR A 316 7.79 -6.77 -1.37
C TYR A 316 6.56 -7.63 -1.05
N PRO A 317 5.37 -7.32 -1.59
CA PRO A 317 4.20 -8.16 -1.39
C PRO A 317 4.49 -9.56 -1.88
N SER A 318 4.22 -10.54 -1.01
CA SER A 318 4.69 -11.90 -1.21
C SER A 318 3.52 -12.88 -1.22
N CYS A 319 3.59 -13.94 -2.03
CA CYS A 319 2.66 -15.07 -1.99
C CYS A 319 3.40 -16.35 -1.62
N ILE A 320 2.99 -16.97 -0.52
CA ILE A 320 3.36 -18.33 -0.17
C ILE A 320 2.30 -19.26 -0.77
N LEU A 321 2.66 -19.90 -1.89
CA LEU A 321 1.82 -20.86 -2.61
C LEU A 321 1.97 -22.24 -1.98
N LYS A 322 1.38 -22.41 -0.79
CA LYS A 322 1.51 -23.57 0.09
C LYS A 322 0.74 -24.78 -0.44
N GLY A 323 -0.52 -24.59 -0.79
CA GLY A 323 -1.39 -25.67 -1.26
C GLY A 323 -1.20 -26.00 -2.74
N ASP A 324 -1.56 -27.22 -3.11
CA ASP A 324 -1.53 -27.67 -4.50
C ASP A 324 -2.50 -26.83 -5.36
N ASN A 325 -2.10 -26.56 -6.61
CA ASN A 325 -2.80 -25.73 -7.59
C ASN A 325 -3.07 -24.27 -7.17
N SER A 326 -2.41 -23.78 -6.12
CA SER A 326 -2.55 -22.38 -5.71
C SER A 326 -1.96 -21.39 -6.72
N ILE A 327 -2.51 -20.18 -6.76
CA ILE A 327 -2.21 -19.15 -7.76
C ILE A 327 -1.85 -17.83 -7.05
N GLY A 328 -0.70 -17.26 -7.40
CA GLY A 328 -0.27 -15.93 -6.95
C GLY A 328 -0.14 -14.97 -8.12
N GLU A 329 -0.79 -13.83 -8.07
CA GLU A 329 -0.65 -12.78 -9.09
C GLU A 329 -0.16 -11.49 -8.45
N PHE A 330 0.70 -10.76 -9.15
CA PHE A 330 1.20 -9.46 -8.73
C PHE A 330 1.26 -8.51 -9.93
N TYR A 331 0.55 -7.39 -9.83
CA TYR A 331 0.50 -6.33 -10.82
C TYR A 331 0.88 -5.02 -10.15
N SER A 332 1.92 -4.34 -10.62
CA SER A 332 2.45 -3.15 -9.97
C SER A 332 2.76 -2.05 -10.97
N ILE A 333 2.35 -0.82 -10.63
CA ILE A 333 2.88 0.41 -11.22
C ILE A 333 3.58 1.18 -10.11
N ALA A 334 4.86 1.49 -10.31
CA ALA A 334 5.64 2.31 -9.39
C ALA A 334 6.16 3.54 -10.12
N VAL A 335 5.78 4.74 -9.66
CA VAL A 335 6.25 6.01 -10.23
C VAL A 335 7.17 6.71 -9.25
N THR A 336 8.36 7.08 -9.72
CA THR A 336 9.30 7.90 -8.96
C THR A 336 9.67 9.13 -9.76
N ASN A 337 9.77 10.28 -9.07
CA ASN A 337 10.11 11.57 -9.63
C ASN A 337 11.01 12.36 -8.67
N ASN A 338 11.57 13.49 -9.10
CA ASN A 338 12.46 14.33 -8.30
C ASN A 338 13.59 13.51 -7.68
N PHE A 339 13.69 13.43 -6.35
CA PHE A 339 14.70 12.68 -5.60
C PHE A 339 14.15 11.41 -4.94
N GLN A 340 12.95 10.97 -5.34
CA GLN A 340 12.33 9.78 -4.78
C GLN A 340 13.15 8.52 -5.07
N GLN A 341 13.08 7.56 -4.15
CA GLN A 341 13.75 6.27 -4.26
C GLN A 341 12.76 5.14 -4.00
N ALA A 342 12.81 4.09 -4.80
CA ALA A 342 11.97 2.92 -4.63
C ALA A 342 12.81 1.65 -4.79
N ASP A 343 12.77 0.75 -3.82
CA ASP A 343 13.17 -0.66 -3.97
C ASP A 343 11.92 -1.51 -3.70
N THR A 344 11.22 -1.84 -4.77
CA THR A 344 9.91 -2.48 -4.75
C THR A 344 9.91 -3.78 -5.54
N GLY A 345 9.01 -4.69 -5.26
CA GLY A 345 8.79 -5.86 -6.10
C GLY A 345 7.96 -6.91 -5.39
N THR A 346 8.24 -8.18 -5.61
CA THR A 346 7.40 -9.27 -5.07
C THR A 346 8.19 -10.54 -4.83
N LYS A 347 7.68 -11.41 -3.94
CA LYS A 347 8.24 -12.74 -3.73
C LYS A 347 7.17 -13.82 -3.95
N MET A 348 7.37 -14.68 -4.93
CA MET A 348 6.50 -15.82 -5.22
C MET A 348 7.20 -17.10 -4.75
N ILE A 349 6.69 -17.69 -3.66
CA ILE A 349 7.28 -18.87 -3.01
C ILE A 349 6.41 -20.08 -3.31
N HIS A 350 6.86 -20.92 -4.24
CA HIS A 350 6.15 -22.12 -4.69
C HIS A 350 6.48 -23.33 -3.82
N LEU A 351 5.47 -23.82 -3.10
CA LEU A 351 5.58 -24.96 -2.22
C LEU A 351 4.68 -26.13 -2.65
N GLY A 352 3.44 -25.87 -3.07
CA GLY A 352 2.53 -26.89 -3.57
C GLY A 352 2.84 -27.33 -5.01
N LYS A 353 2.26 -28.46 -5.43
CA LYS A 353 2.31 -28.95 -6.81
C LYS A 353 1.43 -28.09 -7.72
N ASN A 354 1.77 -28.02 -9.00
CA ASN A 354 1.04 -27.30 -10.06
C ASN A 354 0.74 -25.83 -9.74
N THR A 355 1.53 -25.21 -8.85
CA THR A 355 1.35 -23.82 -8.44
C THR A 355 1.70 -22.88 -9.58
N LYS A 356 0.98 -21.75 -9.69
CA LYS A 356 1.19 -20.77 -10.75
C LYS A 356 1.44 -19.39 -10.17
N SER A 357 2.37 -18.65 -10.75
CA SER A 357 2.53 -17.25 -10.45
C SER A 357 2.69 -16.38 -11.69
N THR A 358 2.13 -15.18 -11.61
CA THR A 358 2.25 -14.14 -12.65
C THR A 358 2.72 -12.86 -11.98
N ILE A 359 3.78 -12.27 -12.51
CA ILE A 359 4.36 -11.02 -12.03
C ILE A 359 4.40 -10.04 -13.20
N ILE A 360 3.75 -8.89 -13.07
CA ILE A 360 3.78 -7.81 -14.04
C ILE A 360 4.12 -6.52 -13.31
N SER A 361 5.31 -6.00 -13.54
CA SER A 361 5.79 -4.77 -12.92
C SER A 361 6.07 -3.72 -13.98
N LYS A 362 5.52 -2.52 -13.80
CA LYS A 362 5.72 -1.35 -14.64
C LYS A 362 6.35 -0.25 -13.79
N GLY A 363 7.66 -0.06 -13.92
CA GLY A 363 8.40 1.02 -13.26
C GLY A 363 8.49 2.25 -14.14
N ILE A 364 8.19 3.44 -13.61
CA ILE A 364 8.36 4.72 -14.31
C ILE A 364 9.28 5.57 -13.45
N SER A 365 10.34 6.09 -14.06
CA SER A 365 11.38 6.86 -13.37
C SER A 365 11.60 8.20 -14.08
N ALA A 366 11.43 9.29 -13.35
CA ALA A 366 11.53 10.67 -13.85
C ALA A 366 12.44 11.54 -12.96
N GLY A 367 12.80 12.73 -13.43
CA GLY A 367 13.67 13.66 -12.70
C GLY A 367 15.04 13.06 -12.39
N LYS A 368 15.42 13.05 -11.11
CA LYS A 368 16.69 12.47 -10.58
C LYS A 368 16.45 11.20 -9.77
N SER A 369 15.27 10.60 -9.91
CA SER A 369 14.80 9.52 -9.03
C SER A 369 15.45 8.19 -9.36
N GLN A 370 15.37 7.25 -8.42
CA GLN A 370 15.89 5.89 -8.57
C GLN A 370 14.77 4.88 -8.32
N ASN A 371 14.36 4.17 -9.38
CA ASN A 371 13.35 3.13 -9.30
C ASN A 371 14.01 1.75 -9.46
N SER A 372 13.88 0.89 -8.46
CA SER A 372 14.45 -0.45 -8.47
C SER A 372 13.33 -1.47 -8.31
N TYR A 373 13.18 -2.33 -9.32
CA TYR A 373 12.42 -3.57 -9.17
C TYR A 373 13.32 -4.66 -8.58
N ARG A 374 12.83 -5.37 -7.56
CA ARG A 374 13.48 -6.56 -7.00
C ARG A 374 12.47 -7.66 -6.74
N GLY A 375 12.61 -8.76 -7.47
CA GLY A 375 11.68 -9.89 -7.42
C GLY A 375 12.37 -11.18 -7.00
N LEU A 376 11.66 -12.05 -6.27
CA LEU A 376 12.10 -13.42 -5.98
C LEU A 376 11.06 -14.42 -6.47
N VAL A 377 11.48 -15.36 -7.32
CA VAL A 377 10.70 -16.56 -7.65
C VAL A 377 11.44 -17.76 -7.09
N GLN A 378 10.88 -18.37 -6.06
CA GLN A 378 11.48 -19.52 -5.37
C GLN A 378 10.62 -20.76 -5.56
N ILE A 379 11.16 -21.79 -6.24
CA ILE A 379 10.52 -23.09 -6.43
C ILE A 379 11.17 -24.12 -5.51
N SER A 380 10.39 -24.61 -4.54
CA SER A 380 10.85 -25.68 -3.65
C SER A 380 10.93 -27.03 -4.37
N SER A 381 11.71 -27.97 -3.82
CA SER A 381 11.88 -29.31 -4.38
C SER A 381 10.58 -30.10 -4.49
N ARG A 382 9.56 -29.82 -3.67
CA ARG A 382 8.25 -30.48 -3.72
C ARG A 382 7.26 -29.86 -4.72
N ALA A 383 7.53 -28.67 -5.25
CA ALA A 383 6.63 -27.93 -6.12
C ALA A 383 6.71 -28.43 -7.58
N ALA A 384 6.28 -29.66 -7.82
CA ALA A 384 6.27 -30.25 -9.16
C ALA A 384 5.31 -29.49 -10.09
N ASN A 385 5.69 -29.34 -11.37
CA ASN A 385 4.96 -28.60 -12.40
C ASN A 385 4.63 -27.13 -12.04
N ALA A 386 5.42 -26.50 -11.15
CA ALA A 386 5.26 -25.09 -10.86
C ALA A 386 5.49 -24.25 -12.13
N ARG A 387 4.72 -23.17 -12.30
CA ARG A 387 4.85 -22.24 -13.43
C ARG A 387 4.97 -20.81 -12.92
N ASN A 388 5.92 -20.06 -13.45
CA ASN A 388 6.03 -18.63 -13.26
C ASN A 388 6.20 -17.93 -14.60
N PHE A 389 5.50 -16.81 -14.77
CA PHE A 389 5.76 -15.81 -15.80
C PHE A 389 5.99 -14.46 -15.11
N SER A 390 7.11 -13.82 -15.43
CA SER A 390 7.48 -12.53 -14.88
C SER A 390 7.83 -11.56 -15.99
N GLN A 391 7.22 -10.38 -15.97
CA GLN A 391 7.47 -9.28 -16.89
C GLN A 391 7.75 -8.01 -16.11
N CYS A 392 8.93 -7.44 -16.31
CA CYS A 392 9.41 -6.25 -15.61
C CYS A 392 9.78 -5.17 -16.62
N ASP A 393 8.85 -4.25 -16.87
CA ASP A 393 9.09 -3.17 -17.80
C ASP A 393 9.42 -1.89 -17.04
N SER A 394 10.41 -1.15 -17.53
CA SER A 394 10.83 0.14 -16.99
C SER A 394 10.74 1.22 -18.05
N LEU A 395 10.23 2.39 -17.68
CA LEU A 395 10.14 3.57 -18.54
C LEU A 395 10.94 4.71 -17.90
N LEU A 396 11.99 5.16 -18.57
CA LEU A 396 12.76 6.33 -18.14
C LEU A 396 12.26 7.58 -18.86
N MET A 397 12.03 8.62 -18.06
CA MET A 397 11.64 9.96 -18.47
C MET A 397 12.78 10.93 -18.15
N GLY A 398 13.61 11.21 -19.15
CA GLY A 398 14.82 12.02 -18.99
C GLY A 398 16.10 11.19 -18.94
N ASN A 399 17.21 11.87 -18.64
CA ASN A 399 18.56 11.30 -18.65
C ASN A 399 19.25 11.30 -17.27
N GLU A 400 18.61 11.86 -16.24
CA GLU A 400 19.15 11.92 -14.87
C GLU A 400 18.52 10.90 -13.90
N CYS A 401 17.48 10.20 -14.35
CA CYS A 401 16.78 9.18 -13.57
C CYS A 401 17.38 7.78 -13.81
N GLY A 402 17.19 6.88 -12.83
CA GLY A 402 17.63 5.50 -12.92
C GLY A 402 16.47 4.51 -12.81
N ALA A 403 16.53 3.44 -13.59
CA ALA A 403 15.65 2.28 -13.46
C ALA A 403 16.49 1.00 -13.38
N HIS A 404 16.33 0.24 -12.31
CA HIS A 404 17.12 -0.95 -11.99
C HIS A 404 16.22 -2.16 -11.87
N THR A 405 16.70 -3.34 -12.27
CA THR A 405 15.93 -4.59 -12.19
C THR A 405 16.81 -5.69 -11.63
N PHE A 406 16.45 -6.21 -10.46
CA PHE A 406 17.18 -7.23 -9.70
C PHE A 406 16.31 -8.50 -9.53
N PRO A 407 16.20 -9.37 -10.55
CA PRO A 407 15.44 -10.59 -10.45
C PRO A 407 16.25 -11.70 -9.76
N TYR A 408 15.61 -12.44 -8.88
CA TYR A 408 16.14 -13.63 -8.22
C TYR A 408 15.28 -14.83 -8.59
N ILE A 409 15.89 -15.85 -9.15
CA ILE A 409 15.22 -17.11 -9.50
C ILE A 409 15.97 -18.25 -8.81
N GLU A 410 15.28 -18.93 -7.89
CA GLU A 410 15.78 -20.10 -7.21
C GLU A 410 14.88 -21.30 -7.54
N SER A 411 15.38 -22.25 -8.33
CA SER A 411 14.62 -23.47 -8.64
C SER A 411 15.31 -24.72 -8.12
N LYS A 412 14.61 -25.45 -7.25
CA LYS A 412 15.03 -26.76 -6.72
C LYS A 412 14.18 -27.90 -7.31
N ASN A 413 13.41 -27.67 -8.36
CA ASN A 413 12.55 -28.67 -8.99
C ASN A 413 12.74 -28.70 -10.52
N THR A 414 12.92 -29.89 -11.08
CA THR A 414 13.24 -30.12 -12.50
C THR A 414 12.05 -30.01 -13.44
N THR A 415 10.82 -30.04 -12.91
CA THR A 415 9.58 -29.96 -13.71
C THR A 415 9.01 -28.54 -13.78
N ALA A 416 9.66 -27.58 -13.11
CA ALA A 416 9.25 -26.18 -13.09
C ALA A 416 9.48 -25.50 -14.45
N LYS A 417 8.59 -24.56 -14.80
CA LYS A 417 8.74 -23.67 -15.96
C LYS A 417 8.74 -22.23 -15.46
N ILE A 418 9.83 -21.51 -15.70
CA ILE A 418 10.02 -20.14 -15.22
C ILE A 418 10.43 -19.30 -16.42
N GLU A 419 9.68 -18.24 -16.69
CA GLU A 419 9.93 -17.27 -17.75
C GLU A 419 10.06 -15.89 -17.10
N HIS A 420 11.14 -15.17 -17.42
CA HIS A 420 11.38 -13.81 -16.94
C HIS A 420 11.82 -12.92 -18.10
N GLU A 421 11.06 -11.85 -18.32
CA GLU A 421 11.32 -10.84 -19.32
C GLU A 421 11.47 -9.48 -18.63
N ALA A 422 12.46 -8.70 -19.06
CA ALA A 422 12.64 -7.34 -18.58
C ALA A 422 12.95 -6.41 -19.75
N THR A 423 12.21 -5.31 -19.86
CA THR A 423 12.34 -4.35 -20.96
C THR A 423 12.55 -2.95 -20.40
N THR A 424 13.54 -2.25 -20.93
CA THR A 424 13.74 -0.83 -20.61
C THR A 424 13.39 0.01 -21.82
N SER A 425 12.47 0.95 -21.64
CA SER A 425 12.00 1.89 -22.65
C SER A 425 12.31 3.32 -22.22
N LYS A 426 12.45 4.20 -23.22
CA LYS A 426 12.46 5.65 -23.02
C LYS A 426 11.30 6.25 -23.81
N ILE A 427 10.69 7.31 -23.30
CA ILE A 427 9.74 8.09 -24.11
C ILE A 427 10.56 8.78 -25.21
N GLY A 428 10.34 8.38 -26.46
CA GLY A 428 11.05 8.93 -27.61
C GLY A 428 10.54 10.31 -27.98
N GLU A 429 11.45 11.21 -28.38
CA GLU A 429 11.11 12.55 -28.88
C GLU A 429 10.12 12.46 -30.05
N ASP A 430 10.26 11.46 -30.93
CA ASP A 430 9.36 11.23 -32.07
C ASP A 430 7.91 10.94 -31.64
N GLN A 431 7.70 10.21 -30.54
CA GLN A 431 6.36 9.87 -30.05
C GLN A 431 5.65 11.13 -29.52
N VAL A 432 6.40 11.95 -28.76
CA VAL A 432 5.91 13.23 -28.22
C VAL A 432 5.68 14.21 -29.37
N PHE A 433 6.63 14.34 -30.29
CA PHE A 433 6.53 15.19 -31.47
C PHE A 433 5.31 14.82 -32.33
N TYR A 434 5.06 13.52 -32.53
CA TYR A 434 3.88 13.05 -33.26
C TYR A 434 2.58 13.50 -32.58
N CYS A 435 2.47 13.37 -31.25
CA CYS A 435 1.30 13.83 -30.51
C CYS A 435 1.13 15.35 -30.58
N ASN A 436 2.22 16.09 -30.40
CA ASN A 436 2.24 17.56 -30.49
C ASN A 436 1.80 18.05 -31.88
N GLN A 437 2.23 17.37 -32.94
CA GLN A 437 1.82 17.68 -34.32
C GLN A 437 0.31 17.46 -34.55
N ARG A 438 -0.34 16.62 -33.74
CA ARG A 438 -1.81 16.44 -33.72
C ARG A 438 -2.53 17.43 -32.80
N GLY A 439 -1.83 18.41 -32.23
CA GLY A 439 -2.40 19.42 -31.33
C GLY A 439 -2.59 18.94 -29.89
N ILE A 440 -2.01 17.79 -29.52
CA ILE A 440 -2.02 17.30 -28.14
C ILE A 440 -0.86 17.98 -27.40
N PRO A 441 -1.07 18.70 -26.29
CA PRO A 441 0.03 19.28 -25.51
C PRO A 441 1.00 18.22 -25.00
N THR A 442 2.28 18.58 -24.84
CA THR A 442 3.36 17.67 -24.42
C THR A 442 3.01 16.86 -23.16
N GLU A 443 2.45 17.51 -22.13
CA GLU A 443 2.06 16.85 -20.89
C GLU A 443 0.98 15.77 -21.12
N LYS A 444 -0.03 16.11 -21.93
CA LYS A 444 -1.10 15.15 -22.30
C LYS A 444 -0.59 14.02 -23.18
N ALA A 445 0.40 14.28 -24.04
CA ALA A 445 1.04 13.26 -24.85
C ALA A 445 1.78 12.24 -23.98
N ILE A 446 2.51 12.73 -22.97
CA ILE A 446 3.25 11.89 -22.02
C ILE A 446 2.29 11.08 -21.15
N ALA A 447 1.25 11.72 -20.60
CA ALA A 447 0.18 11.03 -19.88
C ALA A 447 -0.44 9.90 -20.72
N LEU A 448 -0.73 10.15 -22.00
CA LEU A 448 -1.27 9.14 -22.92
C LEU A 448 -0.32 7.95 -23.10
N ILE A 449 0.97 8.21 -23.31
CA ILE A 449 2.00 7.17 -23.49
C ILE A 449 2.14 6.33 -22.21
N VAL A 450 2.23 6.99 -21.05
CA VAL A 450 2.38 6.33 -19.75
C VAL A 450 1.14 5.52 -19.39
N ASN A 451 -0.07 6.05 -19.63
CA ASN A 451 -1.31 5.30 -19.46
C ASN A 451 -1.37 4.07 -20.38
N GLY A 452 -0.87 4.19 -21.61
CA GLY A 452 -0.73 3.06 -22.53
C GLY A 452 0.23 1.98 -22.00
N PHE A 453 1.38 2.40 -21.46
CA PHE A 453 2.38 1.53 -20.83
C PHE A 453 1.84 0.80 -19.60
N SER A 454 1.05 1.50 -18.78
CA SER A 454 0.48 1.02 -17.52
C SER A 454 -0.86 0.26 -17.68
N LYS A 455 -1.43 0.22 -18.88
CA LYS A 455 -2.77 -0.31 -19.18
C LYS A 455 -3.03 -1.72 -18.62
N GLU A 456 -2.05 -2.60 -18.73
CA GLU A 456 -2.19 -4.00 -18.30
C GLU A 456 -2.45 -4.13 -16.79
N VAL A 457 -1.78 -3.30 -15.99
CA VAL A 457 -1.96 -3.25 -14.54
C VAL A 457 -3.23 -2.49 -14.17
N LEU A 458 -3.51 -1.35 -14.83
CA LEU A 458 -4.73 -0.56 -14.57
C LEU A 458 -6.02 -1.37 -14.81
N ASN A 459 -6.02 -2.27 -15.81
CA ASN A 459 -7.16 -3.15 -16.08
C ASN A 459 -7.42 -4.21 -14.98
N LYS A 460 -6.50 -4.36 -14.01
CA LYS A 460 -6.65 -5.26 -12.87
C LYS A 460 -7.28 -4.58 -11.66
N LEU A 461 -7.36 -3.26 -11.66
CA LEU A 461 -8.07 -2.50 -10.64
C LEU A 461 -9.59 -2.48 -10.95
N PRO A 462 -10.44 -2.37 -9.92
CA PRO A 462 -11.85 -2.04 -10.15
C PRO A 462 -11.97 -0.69 -10.87
N MET A 463 -13.03 -0.52 -11.69
CA MET A 463 -13.16 0.59 -12.64
C MET A 463 -13.02 1.97 -11.98
N GLU A 464 -13.65 2.17 -10.82
CA GLU A 464 -13.61 3.42 -10.07
C GLU A 464 -12.16 3.81 -9.71
N PHE A 465 -11.38 2.85 -9.22
CA PHE A 465 -10.00 3.05 -8.79
C PHE A 465 -9.02 3.10 -9.96
N ALA A 466 -9.32 2.45 -11.08
CA ALA A 466 -8.54 2.60 -12.30
C ALA A 466 -8.55 4.05 -12.81
N VAL A 467 -9.70 4.74 -12.70
CA VAL A 467 -9.82 6.16 -13.07
C VAL A 467 -9.08 7.06 -12.09
N GLU A 468 -9.18 6.78 -10.78
CA GLU A 468 -8.42 7.51 -9.76
C GLU A 468 -6.91 7.35 -9.97
N ALA A 469 -6.44 6.11 -10.15
CA ALA A 469 -5.04 5.81 -10.44
C ALA A 469 -4.54 6.53 -11.69
N GLN A 470 -5.33 6.59 -12.78
CA GLN A 470 -4.96 7.33 -13.98
C GLN A 470 -4.75 8.82 -13.70
N LYS A 471 -5.66 9.45 -12.96
CA LYS A 471 -5.51 10.87 -12.57
C LYS A 471 -4.29 11.10 -11.69
N LEU A 472 -4.03 10.21 -10.74
CA LEU A 472 -2.84 10.28 -9.87
C LEU A 472 -1.54 10.15 -10.66
N LEU A 473 -1.50 9.25 -11.65
CA LEU A 473 -0.37 9.13 -12.57
C LEU A 473 -0.15 10.41 -13.37
N GLU A 474 -1.22 11.03 -13.88
CA GLU A 474 -1.14 12.29 -14.62
C GLU A 474 -0.56 13.43 -13.78
N ILE A 475 -1.07 13.62 -12.55
CA ILE A 475 -0.59 14.66 -11.63
C ILE A 475 0.86 14.43 -11.22
N SER A 476 1.24 13.18 -10.92
CA SER A 476 2.60 12.83 -10.49
C SER A 476 3.67 13.10 -11.56
N LEU A 477 3.26 13.15 -12.83
CA LEU A 477 4.13 13.33 -13.99
C LEU A 477 4.11 14.76 -14.54
N GLU A 478 3.18 15.59 -14.08
CA GLU A 478 3.09 17.01 -14.43
C GLU A 478 4.37 17.74 -13.98
N GLY A 479 4.96 18.58 -14.83
CA GLY A 479 6.21 19.28 -14.55
C GLY A 479 7.48 18.41 -14.41
N SER A 480 7.39 17.10 -14.63
CA SER A 480 8.53 16.15 -14.48
C SER A 480 9.43 16.09 -15.72
N VAL A 481 9.17 16.97 -16.69
CA VAL A 481 9.75 16.97 -18.03
C VAL A 481 10.47 18.30 -18.19
N GLY A 482 11.75 18.30 -17.85
CA GLY A 482 12.64 19.45 -17.90
C GLY A 482 14.06 19.06 -17.54
#